data_AF-A0AAD7MVM1-F1
#
_entry.id   AF-A0AAD7MVM1-F1
#
_cell.length_a   1.000
_cell.length_b   1.000
_cell.length_c   1.000
_cell.angle_alpha   90.00
_cell.angle_beta   90.00
_cell.angle_gamma   90.00
#
_symmetry.space_group_name_H-M   'P 1'
#
loop_
_entity.id
_entity.type
_entity.pdbx_description
1 polymer ?
#
loop_
_entity_poly.entity_id
_entity_poly.type
_entity_poly.pdbx_seq_one_letter_code
_entity_poly.pdbx_strand_id
1 'polypeptide(L)' 'KLKASWTSCIYAFYLGNIQIDYHNGKLHQVFTCAAHNCKHTITRNQTTKDANSTKNLCVHAKKCWGEDNILAA' A
#
# COMPACT_ATOMS: atom_id res chain seq x y z
N LYS A 1 2.22 -1.33 16.38
CA LYS A 1 1.80 -0.21 15.51
C LYS A 1 2.52 -0.31 14.17
N LEU A 2 1.92 -0.94 13.16
CA LEU A 2 2.56 -1.21 11.86
C LEU A 2 2.92 0.04 11.05
N LYS A 3 2.20 1.14 11.23
CA LYS A 3 2.51 2.43 10.58
C LYS A 3 3.87 3.00 10.97
N ALA A 4 4.36 2.70 12.17
CA ALA A 4 5.63 3.26 12.66
C ALA A 4 6.85 2.66 11.95
N SER A 5 6.73 1.47 11.35
CA SER A 5 7.81 0.84 10.58
C SER A 5 7.77 1.19 9.09
N TRP A 6 6.89 2.10 8.68
CA TRP A 6 6.77 2.53 7.28
C TRP A 6 7.65 3.73 7.03
N THR A 7 8.83 3.47 6.48
CA THR A 7 9.83 4.50 6.15
C THR A 7 9.74 4.95 4.70
N SER A 8 9.02 4.23 3.84
CA SER A 8 8.89 4.57 2.42
C SER A 8 7.79 5.62 2.20
N CYS A 9 8.10 6.64 1.42
CA CYS A 9 7.17 7.69 0.98
C CYS A 9 5.90 7.15 0.29
N ILE A 10 5.98 5.93 -0.28
CA ILE A 10 4.92 5.33 -1.08
C ILE A 10 3.58 5.20 -0.36
N TYR A 11 3.58 5.11 0.96
CA TYR A 11 2.34 4.98 1.73
C TYR A 11 1.50 6.27 1.74
N ALA A 12 2.09 7.43 1.40
CA ALA A 12 1.35 8.69 1.29
C ALA A 12 0.32 8.71 0.16
N PHE A 13 0.51 7.87 -0.87
CA PHE A 13 -0.41 7.74 -2.01
C PHE A 13 -1.65 6.87 -1.72
N TYR A 14 -1.73 6.33 -0.50
CA TYR A 14 -2.80 5.46 -0.04
C TYR A 14 -3.50 6.06 1.17
N LEU A 15 -4.77 5.73 1.33
CA LEU A 15 -5.55 6.23 2.46
C LEU A 15 -4.99 5.68 3.78
N GLY A 16 -4.96 6.55 4.80
CA GLY A 16 -4.44 6.19 6.12
C GLY A 16 -5.30 5.16 6.87
N ASN A 17 -6.56 4.97 6.50
CA ASN A 17 -7.47 3.98 7.10
C ASN A 17 -7.26 2.59 6.47
N ILE A 18 -6.09 2.02 6.71
CA ILE A 18 -5.76 0.68 6.21
C ILE A 18 -6.63 -0.35 6.92
N GLN A 19 -7.37 -1.10 6.12
CA GLN A 19 -8.22 -2.16 6.60
C GLN A 19 -7.36 -3.41 6.84
N ILE A 20 -7.67 -4.13 7.92
CA ILE A 20 -7.06 -5.42 8.21
C ILE A 20 -8.09 -6.48 7.86
N ASP A 21 -7.72 -7.39 6.96
CA ASP A 21 -8.55 -8.49 6.53
C ASP A 21 -7.90 -9.82 6.92
N TYR A 22 -8.71 -10.81 7.27
CA TYR A 22 -8.24 -12.15 7.62
C TYR A 22 -8.74 -13.13 6.56
N HIS A 23 -7.84 -13.51 5.66
CA HIS A 23 -8.14 -14.48 4.62
C HIS A 23 -7.38 -15.77 4.89
N ASN A 24 -8.12 -16.87 5.09
CA ASN A 24 -7.59 -18.20 5.40
C ASN A 24 -6.63 -18.22 6.61
N GLY A 25 -7.00 -17.51 7.68
CA GLY A 25 -6.19 -17.39 8.91
C GLY A 25 -4.92 -16.55 8.78
N LYS A 26 -4.66 -15.94 7.62
CA LYS A 26 -3.52 -15.04 7.39
C LYS A 26 -3.97 -13.59 7.44
N LEU A 27 -3.16 -12.76 8.09
CA LEU A 27 -3.42 -11.33 8.23
C LEU A 27 -3.03 -10.63 6.94
N HIS A 28 -3.96 -9.84 6.40
CA HIS A 28 -3.76 -9.02 5.23
C HIS A 28 -4.05 -7.56 5.55
N GLN A 29 -3.25 -6.67 4.97
CA GLN A 29 -3.49 -5.24 5.00
C GLN A 29 -4.00 -4.80 3.63
N VAL A 30 -5.13 -4.10 3.63
CA VAL A 30 -5.73 -3.56 2.42
C VAL A 30 -5.43 -2.07 2.34
N PHE A 31 -4.69 -1.69 1.31
CA PHE A 31 -4.33 -0.33 0.98
C PHE A 31 -5.24 0.19 -0.11
N THR A 32 -6.03 1.23 0.19
CA THR A 32 -6.89 1.88 -0.79
C THR A 32 -6.18 3.08 -1.37
N CYS A 33 -6.18 3.23 -2.70
CA CYS A 33 -5.59 4.39 -3.36
C CYS A 33 -6.26 5.69 -2.87
N ALA A 34 -5.46 6.74 -2.64
CA ALA A 34 -5.97 8.04 -2.21
C ALA A 34 -6.40 8.96 -3.38
N ALA A 35 -6.22 8.53 -4.64
CA ALA A 35 -6.58 9.35 -5.79
C ALA A 35 -8.10 9.45 -5.93
N HIS A 36 -8.62 10.66 -6.16
CA HIS A 36 -10.05 10.96 -6.18
C HIS A 36 -10.89 10.02 -7.09
N ASN A 37 -10.34 9.65 -8.25
CA ASN A 37 -11.03 8.81 -9.24
C ASN A 37 -10.56 7.35 -9.26
N CYS A 38 -9.80 6.90 -8.25
CA CYS A 38 -9.28 5.54 -8.18
C CYS A 38 -9.87 4.79 -6.99
N LYS A 39 -10.50 3.64 -7.26
CA LYS A 39 -11.04 2.73 -6.22
C LYS A 39 -10.19 1.48 -6.04
N HIS A 40 -8.98 1.47 -6.60
CA HIS A 40 -8.12 0.30 -6.57
C HIS A 40 -7.62 0.04 -5.14
N THR A 41 -7.70 -1.21 -4.72
CA THR A 41 -7.21 -1.69 -3.44
C THR A 41 -6.07 -2.68 -3.65
N ILE A 42 -5.06 -2.62 -2.80
CA ILE A 42 -3.93 -3.53 -2.81
C ILE A 42 -3.91 -4.30 -1.51
N THR A 43 -4.00 -5.62 -1.61
CA THR A 43 -3.94 -6.51 -0.46
C THR A 43 -2.52 -7.00 -0.26
N ARG A 44 -1.95 -6.78 0.94
CA ARG A 44 -0.62 -7.24 1.32
C ARG A 44 -0.70 -8.24 2.46
N ASN A 45 -0.21 -9.45 2.22
CA ASN A 45 -0.09 -10.47 3.26
C ASN A 45 1.01 -10.06 4.28
N GLN A 46 0.71 -10.17 5.58
CA GLN A 46 1.63 -9.86 6.68
C GLN A 46 2.29 -11.10 7.30
N THR A 47 1.88 -12.30 6.88
CA THR A 47 2.39 -13.58 7.38
C THR A 47 3.61 -14.08 6.60
N THR A 48 3.92 -13.48 5.44
CA THR A 48 5.07 -13.85 4.61
C THR A 48 6.31 -13.01 4.93
N LYS A 49 7.51 -13.50 4.57
CA LYS A 49 8.78 -12.74 4.71
C LYS A 49 8.73 -11.40 3.95
N ASP A 50 7.93 -11.33 2.90
CA ASP A 50 7.71 -10.15 2.07
C ASP A 50 6.67 -9.18 2.62
N ALA A 51 6.28 -9.30 3.90
CA ALA A 51 5.28 -8.46 4.55
C ALA A 51 5.59 -6.96 4.48
N ASN A 52 6.85 -6.58 4.26
CA ASN A 52 7.27 -5.17 4.13
C ASN A 52 7.48 -4.73 2.67
N SER A 53 7.25 -5.61 1.69
CA SER A 53 7.43 -5.26 0.28
C SER A 53 6.42 -4.21 -0.16
N THR A 54 6.93 -3.18 -0.84
CA THR A 54 6.15 -2.05 -1.36
C THR A 54 6.04 -2.09 -2.88
N LYS A 55 6.57 -3.12 -3.55
CA LYS A 55 6.62 -3.18 -5.02
C LYS A 55 5.23 -3.02 -5.66
N ASN A 56 4.22 -3.71 -5.14
CA ASN A 56 2.85 -3.62 -5.68
C ASN A 56 2.27 -2.22 -5.47
N LEU A 57 2.57 -1.60 -4.32
CA LEU A 57 2.16 -0.23 -4.02
C LEU A 57 2.87 0.76 -4.97
N CYS A 58 4.15 0.55 -5.24
CA CYS A 58 4.93 1.37 -6.17
C CYS A 58 4.38 1.28 -7.60
N VAL A 59 4.17 0.07 -8.11
CA VAL A 59 3.64 -0.16 -9.46
C VAL A 59 2.29 0.52 -9.67
N HIS A 60 1.36 0.36 -8.71
CA HIS A 60 0.07 1.02 -8.81
C HIS A 60 0.20 2.54 -8.73
N ALA A 61 0.96 3.06 -7.77
CA ALA A 61 1.05 4.49 -7.56
C ALA A 61 1.72 5.19 -8.76
N LYS A 62 2.73 4.58 -9.40
CA LYS A 62 3.30 5.05 -10.67
C LYS A 62 2.25 5.15 -11.78
N LYS A 63 1.39 4.14 -11.90
CA LYS A 63 0.31 4.14 -12.91
C LYS A 63 -0.78 5.17 -12.59
N CYS A 64 -1.07 5.40 -11.32
CA CYS A 64 -2.20 6.23 -10.88
C CYS A 64 -1.83 7.71 -10.75
N TRP A 65 -0.64 8.01 -10.26
CA TRP A 65 -0.17 9.37 -9.96
C TRP A 65 0.93 9.84 -10.93
N GLY A 66 1.43 8.96 -11.80
CA GLY A 66 2.58 9.25 -12.67
C GLY A 66 3.91 8.89 -11.99
N GLU A 67 4.88 8.47 -12.79
CA GLU A 67 6.18 8.01 -12.28
C GLU A 67 7.00 9.14 -11.63
N ASP A 68 6.89 10.36 -12.17
CA ASP A 68 7.57 11.56 -11.68
C ASP A 68 7.20 11.89 -10.21
N ASN A 69 5.91 11.75 -9.88
CA ASN A 69 5.42 11.97 -8.51
C ASN A 69 5.95 10.95 -7.49
N ILE A 70 6.37 9.75 -7.93
CA ILE A 70 6.85 8.68 -7.05
C ILE A 70 8.36 8.78 -6.79
N LEU A 71 9.13 9.33 -7.73
CA LEU A 71 10.59 9.45 -7.63
C LEU A 71 11.03 10.68 -6.80
N ALA A 72 10.16 11.67 -6.65
CA ALA A 72 10.44 12.90 -5.91
C ALA A 72 10.26 12.80 -4.37
N ALA A 73 9.89 11.63 -3.85
CA ALA A 73 9.50 11.43 -2.45
C ALA A 73 10.40 10.44 -1.72
#